data_AF-A0A6A3YPM2-F1
#
_entry.id   AF-A0A6A3YPM2-F1
#
_cell.length_a   1.000
_cell.length_b   1.000
_cell.length_c   1.000
_cell.angle_alpha   90.00
_cell.angle_beta   90.00
_cell.angle_gamma   90.00
#
_symmetry.space_group_name_H-M   'P 1'
#
loop_
_entity.id
_entity.type
_entity.pdbx_description
1 polymer ?
#
loop_
_entity_poly.entity_id
_entity_poly.type
_entity_poly.pdbx_seq_one_letter_code
_entity_poly.pdbx_strand_id
1 'polypeptide(L)'
;MSKKPKSEAEVFQLFTKMKLVNEKSNLLENPQFLKWTNAVTKGYKDSQAADMAIASTLARQHGDKGLAKIIAEAKKVSSTENVAAKLEEAQMKNWLNQKETADYVLRVLKLEKDGYISFRSPLLGTWVSYVKMMKENPYKLLLVKMIATK
;
A
#
# COMPACT_ATOMS: atom_id res chain seq x y z
N MET A 1 -1.44 21.61 -20.81
CA MET A 1 -1.06 22.00 -19.43
C MET A 1 -0.95 20.76 -18.55
N SER A 2 0.24 20.21 -18.36
CA SER A 2 0.47 19.13 -17.38
C SER A 2 0.49 19.74 -15.98
N LYS A 3 -0.67 19.77 -15.32
CA LYS A 3 -0.78 20.17 -13.91
C LYS A 3 0.05 19.19 -13.07
N LYS A 4 1.02 19.73 -12.32
CA LYS A 4 1.78 19.00 -11.31
C LYS A 4 0.95 19.03 -10.02
N PRO A 5 0.34 17.91 -9.58
CA PRO A 5 -0.55 17.92 -8.43
C PRO A 5 0.25 18.15 -7.14
N LYS A 6 -0.27 18.98 -6.24
CA LYS A 6 0.39 19.37 -4.98
C LYS A 6 -0.35 18.89 -3.72
N SER A 7 -1.46 18.18 -3.90
CA SER A 7 -2.28 17.63 -2.82
C SER A 7 -2.85 16.27 -3.22
N GLU A 8 -3.21 15.43 -2.24
CA GLU A 8 -3.79 14.11 -2.52
C GLU A 8 -5.07 14.20 -3.38
N ALA A 9 -5.88 15.24 -3.18
CA ALA A 9 -7.07 15.50 -3.98
C ALA A 9 -6.72 15.74 -5.45
N GLU A 10 -5.69 16.56 -5.74
CA GLU A 10 -5.22 16.80 -7.10
C GLU A 10 -4.57 15.56 -7.72
N VAL A 11 -3.84 14.78 -6.92
CA VAL A 11 -3.24 13.51 -7.35
C VAL A 11 -4.32 12.54 -7.83
N PHE A 12 -5.38 12.38 -7.03
CA PHE A 12 -6.52 11.54 -7.37
C PHE A 12 -7.30 12.06 -8.60
N GLN A 13 -7.55 13.37 -8.68
CA GLN A 13 -8.18 13.98 -9.85
C GLN A 13 -7.36 13.77 -11.14
N LEU A 14 -6.03 13.83 -11.06
CA LEU A 14 -5.18 13.54 -12.20
C LEU A 14 -5.26 12.05 -12.59
N PHE A 15 -5.27 11.15 -11.60
CA PHE A 15 -5.40 9.71 -11.81
C PHE A 15 -6.70 9.35 -12.55
N THR A 16 -7.83 9.93 -12.12
CA THR A 16 -9.14 9.73 -12.76
C THR A 16 -9.18 10.33 -14.17
N LYS A 17 -8.66 11.55 -14.35
CA LYS A 17 -8.56 12.20 -15.67
C LYS A 17 -7.72 11.39 -16.66
N MET A 18 -6.68 10.69 -16.17
CA MET A 18 -5.84 9.80 -16.96
C MET A 18 -6.45 8.41 -17.19
N LYS A 19 -7.69 8.18 -16.73
CA LYS A 19 -8.48 6.95 -16.91
C LYS A 19 -7.83 5.68 -16.33
N LEU A 20 -7.04 5.81 -15.27
CA LEU A 20 -6.32 4.70 -14.64
C LEU A 20 -7.16 3.87 -13.64
N VAL A 21 -8.39 4.30 -13.35
CA VAL A 21 -9.33 3.70 -12.37
C VAL A 21 -9.69 2.24 -12.65
N ASN A 22 -9.72 1.84 -13.93
CA ASN A 22 -10.20 0.53 -14.36
C ASN A 22 -9.08 -0.40 -14.87
N GLU A 23 -7.81 -0.01 -14.68
CA GLU A 23 -6.68 -0.77 -15.20
C GLU A 23 -6.43 -2.01 -14.32
N LYS A 24 -6.53 -3.20 -14.92
CA LYS A 24 -6.48 -4.49 -14.18
C LYS A 24 -5.19 -5.27 -14.38
N SER A 25 -4.37 -4.93 -15.37
CA SER A 25 -3.13 -5.65 -15.72
C SER A 25 -1.90 -4.74 -15.65
N ASN A 26 -0.82 -5.25 -15.05
CA ASN A 26 0.52 -4.64 -14.95
C ASN A 26 0.52 -3.12 -14.74
N LEU A 27 -0.27 -2.64 -13.78
CA LEU A 27 -0.44 -1.21 -13.49
C LEU A 27 0.90 -0.48 -13.36
N LEU A 28 1.88 -1.09 -12.67
CA LEU A 28 3.19 -0.47 -12.44
C LEU A 28 4.06 -0.35 -13.70
N GLU A 29 3.78 -1.14 -14.73
CA GLU A 29 4.47 -1.08 -16.02
C GLU A 29 3.69 -0.27 -17.06
N ASN A 30 2.43 0.10 -16.75
CA ASN A 30 1.58 0.85 -17.66
C ASN A 30 2.21 2.24 -17.96
N PRO A 31 2.47 2.58 -19.24
CA PRO A 31 3.11 3.86 -19.59
C PRO A 31 2.34 5.10 -19.12
N GLN A 32 1.01 5.03 -19.07
CA GLN A 32 0.17 6.10 -18.57
C GLN A 32 0.27 6.23 -17.05
N PHE A 33 0.37 5.11 -16.33
CA PHE A 33 0.65 5.10 -14.91
C PHE A 33 2.03 5.71 -14.60
N LEU A 34 3.07 5.34 -15.36
CA LEU A 34 4.41 5.93 -15.22
C LEU A 34 4.43 7.44 -15.52
N LYS A 35 3.62 7.91 -16.48
CA LYS A 35 3.45 9.36 -16.72
C LYS A 35 2.77 10.04 -15.54
N TRP A 36 1.78 9.39 -14.93
CA TRP A 36 1.06 9.90 -13.78
C TRP A 36 1.98 9.99 -12.54
N THR A 37 2.71 8.91 -12.19
CA THR A 37 3.64 8.93 -11.05
C THR A 37 4.70 10.02 -11.21
N ASN A 38 5.28 10.15 -12.41
CA ASN A 38 6.22 11.23 -12.72
C ASN A 38 5.62 12.64 -12.53
N ALA A 39 4.35 12.84 -12.86
CA ALA A 39 3.67 14.11 -12.63
C ALA A 39 3.49 14.39 -11.12
N VAL A 40 3.12 13.36 -10.35
CA VAL A 40 2.99 13.45 -8.89
C VAL A 40 4.33 13.78 -8.23
N THR A 41 5.39 13.03 -8.53
CA THR A 41 6.73 13.28 -7.98
C THR A 41 7.24 14.69 -8.30
N LYS A 42 6.94 15.24 -9.48
CA LYS A 42 7.31 16.62 -9.84
C LYS A 42 6.50 17.70 -9.13
N GLY A 43 5.33 17.35 -8.56
CA GLY A 43 4.46 18.29 -7.85
C GLY A 43 4.78 18.45 -6.37
N TYR A 44 5.44 17.45 -5.78
CA TYR A 44 5.82 17.43 -4.38
C TYR A 44 7.30 17.82 -4.21
N LYS A 45 7.61 18.51 -3.11
CA LYS A 45 9.00 18.81 -2.74
C LYS A 45 9.68 17.62 -2.05
N ASP A 46 8.89 16.86 -1.30
CA ASP A 46 9.31 15.70 -0.55
C ASP A 46 8.92 14.44 -1.33
N SER A 47 9.91 13.58 -1.62
CA SER A 47 9.68 12.34 -2.39
C SER A 47 8.86 11.32 -1.63
N GLN A 48 9.02 11.22 -0.31
CA GLN A 48 8.22 10.34 0.54
C GLN A 48 6.76 10.78 0.56
N ALA A 49 6.49 12.08 0.65
CA ALA A 49 5.12 12.60 0.57
C ALA A 49 4.47 12.31 -0.80
N ALA A 50 5.26 12.33 -1.88
CA ALA A 50 4.79 11.93 -3.20
C ALA A 50 4.43 10.44 -3.26
N ASP A 51 5.32 9.57 -2.76
CA ASP A 51 5.11 8.12 -2.73
C ASP A 51 3.89 7.75 -1.87
N MET A 52 3.70 8.44 -0.74
CA MET A 52 2.52 8.31 0.12
C MET A 52 1.23 8.72 -0.60
N ALA A 53 1.22 9.83 -1.33
CA ALA A 53 0.05 10.24 -2.11
C ALA A 53 -0.28 9.27 -3.25
N ILE A 54 0.74 8.67 -3.87
CA ILE A 54 0.59 7.59 -4.85
C ILE A 54 -0.04 6.36 -4.19
N ALA A 55 0.51 5.89 -3.07
CA ALA A 55 -0.01 4.74 -2.33
C ALA A 55 -1.45 4.97 -1.85
N SER A 56 -1.77 6.14 -1.29
CA SER A 56 -3.13 6.54 -0.89
C SER A 56 -4.11 6.46 -2.06
N THR A 57 -3.69 6.92 -3.23
CA THR A 57 -4.52 6.84 -4.46
C THR A 57 -4.78 5.39 -4.85
N LEU A 58 -3.75 4.54 -4.85
CA LEU A 58 -3.91 3.13 -5.18
C LEU A 58 -4.74 2.36 -4.14
N ALA A 59 -4.55 2.64 -2.86
CA ALA A 59 -5.35 2.07 -1.78
C ALA A 59 -6.82 2.47 -1.91
N ARG A 60 -7.11 3.72 -2.29
CA ARG A 60 -8.48 4.17 -2.58
C ARG A 60 -9.14 3.41 -3.73
N GLN A 61 -8.37 2.91 -4.69
CA GLN A 61 -8.90 2.21 -5.87
C GLN A 61 -9.02 0.70 -5.67
N HIS A 62 -8.05 0.09 -4.98
CA HIS A 62 -7.96 -1.36 -4.85
C HIS A 62 -8.26 -1.87 -3.43
N GLY A 63 -8.41 -0.96 -2.46
CA GLY A 63 -8.38 -1.27 -1.03
C GLY A 63 -6.98 -1.65 -0.54
N ASP A 64 -6.75 -1.62 0.77
CA ASP A 64 -5.46 -1.99 1.37
C ASP A 64 -5.01 -3.40 0.98
N LYS A 65 -5.91 -4.38 1.03
CA LYS A 65 -5.63 -5.75 0.58
C LYS A 65 -5.26 -5.80 -0.91
N GLY A 66 -5.94 -5.03 -1.76
CA GLY A 66 -5.68 -5.04 -3.20
C GLY A 66 -4.33 -4.43 -3.51
N LEU A 67 -4.01 -3.28 -2.91
CA LEU A 67 -2.69 -2.67 -3.04
C LEU A 67 -1.57 -3.58 -2.50
N ALA A 68 -1.75 -4.18 -1.33
CA ALA A 68 -0.76 -5.10 -0.77
C ALA A 68 -0.50 -6.30 -1.69
N LYS A 69 -1.52 -6.83 -2.38
CA LYS A 69 -1.33 -7.87 -3.41
C LYS A 69 -0.54 -7.36 -4.61
N ILE A 70 -0.88 -6.18 -5.15
CA ILE A 70 -0.17 -5.58 -6.29
C ILE A 70 1.32 -5.43 -5.94
N ILE A 71 1.62 -4.91 -4.75
CA ILE A 71 2.98 -4.76 -4.25
C ILE A 71 3.67 -6.13 -4.11
N ALA A 72 3.02 -7.10 -3.46
CA ALA A 72 3.60 -8.42 -3.24
C ALA A 72 3.94 -9.15 -4.54
N GLU A 73 3.12 -9.04 -5.58
CA GLU A 73 3.42 -9.60 -6.89
C GLU A 73 4.54 -8.82 -7.60
N ALA A 74 4.50 -7.49 -7.54
CA ALA A 74 5.53 -6.65 -8.15
C ALA A 74 6.93 -6.82 -7.52
N LYS A 75 7.01 -7.20 -6.24
CA LYS A 75 8.28 -7.54 -5.58
C LYS A 75 8.94 -8.82 -6.12
N LYS A 76 8.19 -9.69 -6.79
CA LYS A 76 8.73 -10.94 -7.36
C LYS A 76 9.36 -10.74 -8.73
N VAL A 77 9.13 -9.59 -9.36
CA VAL A 77 9.62 -9.27 -10.70
C VAL A 77 10.74 -8.24 -10.57
N SER A 78 11.94 -8.59 -11.03
CA SER A 78 13.14 -7.75 -10.84
C SER A 78 13.02 -6.33 -11.42
N SER A 79 12.25 -6.15 -12.52
CA SER A 79 12.01 -4.83 -13.11
C SER A 79 11.15 -3.92 -12.23
N THR A 80 10.29 -4.48 -11.36
CA THR A 80 9.35 -3.74 -10.52
C THR A 80 9.64 -3.81 -9.02
N GLU A 81 10.65 -4.58 -8.61
CA GLU A 81 10.97 -4.80 -7.19
C GLU A 81 11.23 -3.50 -6.43
N ASN A 82 12.07 -2.62 -6.98
CA ASN A 82 12.43 -1.35 -6.34
C ASN A 82 11.24 -0.41 -6.18
N VAL A 83 10.37 -0.31 -7.18
CA VAL A 83 9.17 0.54 -7.09
C VAL A 83 8.15 -0.07 -6.13
N ALA A 84 8.03 -1.39 -6.11
CA ALA A 84 7.14 -2.08 -5.18
C ALA A 84 7.59 -1.90 -3.72
N ALA A 85 8.90 -1.96 -3.43
CA ALA A 85 9.44 -1.70 -2.10
C ALA A 85 9.13 -0.27 -1.60
N LYS A 86 9.27 0.74 -2.48
CA LYS A 86 8.89 2.13 -2.16
C LYS A 86 7.40 2.28 -1.88
N LEU A 87 6.56 1.64 -2.68
CA LEU A 87 5.10 1.65 -2.46
C LEU A 87 4.72 0.92 -1.17
N GLU A 88 5.41 -0.16 -0.81
CA GLU A 88 5.20 -0.87 0.45
C GLU A 88 5.51 0.04 1.64
N GLU A 89 6.66 0.70 1.62
CA GLU A 89 7.06 1.63 2.68
C GLU A 89 6.10 2.82 2.79
N ALA A 90 5.70 3.39 1.65
CA ALA A 90 4.74 4.49 1.60
C ALA A 90 3.37 4.09 2.16
N GLN A 91 2.89 2.89 1.83
CA GLN A 91 1.63 2.38 2.38
C GLN A 91 1.72 2.18 3.90
N MET A 92 2.83 1.64 4.42
CA MET A 92 3.03 1.52 5.87
C MET A 92 3.08 2.88 6.57
N LYS A 93 3.74 3.87 5.97
CA LYS A 93 3.76 5.25 6.48
C LYS A 93 2.39 5.90 6.48
N ASN A 94 1.55 5.61 5.49
CA ASN A 94 0.15 6.06 5.49
C ASN A 94 -0.61 5.50 6.69
N TRP A 95 -0.52 4.19 6.95
CA TRP A 95 -1.13 3.58 8.14
C TRP A 95 -0.59 4.19 9.44
N LEU A 96 0.72 4.42 9.56
CA LEU A 96 1.30 5.08 10.74
C LEU A 96 0.78 6.50 10.94
N ASN A 97 0.70 7.31 9.87
CA ASN A 97 0.21 8.68 9.94
C ASN A 97 -1.28 8.74 10.30
N GLN A 98 -2.04 7.75 9.85
CA GLN A 98 -3.45 7.55 10.21
C GLN A 98 -3.62 6.94 11.61
N LYS A 99 -2.52 6.58 12.30
CA LYS A 99 -2.48 5.94 13.62
C LYS A 99 -3.21 4.59 13.63
N GLU A 100 -3.14 3.87 12.51
CA GLU A 100 -3.78 2.56 12.40
C GLU A 100 -3.10 1.52 13.27
N THR A 101 -3.88 0.67 13.93
CA THR A 101 -3.33 -0.37 14.81
C THR A 101 -2.90 -1.60 14.01
N ALA A 102 -2.04 -2.42 14.62
CA ALA A 102 -1.71 -3.73 14.05
C ALA A 102 -2.97 -4.57 13.77
N ASP A 103 -3.98 -4.47 14.63
CA ASP A 103 -5.26 -5.17 14.50
C ASP A 103 -6.09 -4.65 13.32
N TYR A 104 -6.13 -3.33 13.14
CA TYR A 104 -6.77 -2.73 11.97
C TYR A 104 -6.11 -3.24 10.68
N VAL A 105 -4.79 -3.18 10.60
CA VAL A 105 -4.04 -3.62 9.41
C VAL A 105 -4.24 -5.11 9.15
N LEU A 106 -4.25 -5.96 10.18
CA LEU A 106 -4.57 -7.39 10.06
C LEU A 106 -5.93 -7.62 9.41
N ARG A 107 -6.95 -6.85 9.82
CA ARG A 107 -8.32 -6.94 9.33
C ARG A 107 -8.46 -6.42 7.89
N VAL A 108 -7.89 -5.26 7.55
CA VAL A 108 -8.02 -4.72 6.19
C VAL A 108 -7.24 -5.53 5.15
N LEU A 109 -6.16 -6.20 5.55
CA LEU A 109 -5.47 -7.20 4.73
C LEU A 109 -6.26 -8.52 4.62
N LYS A 110 -7.35 -8.67 5.38
CA LYS A 110 -8.19 -9.87 5.49
C LYS A 110 -7.36 -11.11 5.84
N LEU A 111 -6.45 -10.94 6.81
CA LEU A 111 -5.62 -12.01 7.36
C LEU A 111 -6.32 -12.75 8.50
N GLU A 112 -7.38 -12.18 9.05
CA GLU A 112 -8.22 -12.78 10.07
C GLU A 112 -9.61 -13.06 9.49
N LYS A 113 -10.13 -14.27 9.74
CA LYS A 113 -11.50 -14.67 9.39
C LYS A 113 -12.03 -15.58 10.49
N ASP A 114 -13.22 -15.28 11.01
CA ASP A 114 -13.91 -16.08 12.03
C ASP A 114 -13.04 -16.33 13.28
N GLY A 115 -12.22 -15.35 13.67
CA GLY A 115 -11.28 -15.45 14.80
C GLY A 115 -9.96 -16.18 14.50
N TYR A 116 -9.81 -16.75 13.30
CA TYR A 116 -8.61 -17.47 12.89
C TYR A 116 -7.71 -16.64 11.98
N ILE A 117 -6.40 -16.69 12.26
CA ILE A 117 -5.37 -16.04 11.45
C ILE A 117 -4.93 -16.98 10.33
N SER A 118 -4.93 -16.47 9.10
CA SER A 118 -4.47 -17.19 7.92
C SER A 118 -2.95 -17.05 7.73
N PHE A 119 -2.20 -18.00 8.31
CA PHE A 119 -0.74 -18.05 8.17
C PHE A 119 -0.25 -18.38 6.76
N ARG A 120 -1.15 -18.89 5.89
CA ARG A 120 -0.83 -19.22 4.49
C ARG A 120 -0.95 -18.03 3.54
N SER A 121 -1.48 -16.90 4.01
CA SER A 121 -1.62 -15.71 3.17
C SER A 121 -0.25 -15.09 2.87
N PRO A 122 0.08 -14.79 1.60
CA PRO A 122 1.32 -14.10 1.26
C PRO A 122 1.38 -12.67 1.83
N LEU A 123 0.23 -12.11 2.23
CA LEU A 123 0.15 -10.76 2.84
C LEU A 123 0.53 -10.75 4.33
N LEU A 124 0.75 -11.91 4.96
CA LEU A 124 1.21 -11.94 6.36
C LEU A 124 2.56 -11.23 6.51
N GLY A 125 3.43 -11.34 5.50
CA GLY A 125 4.72 -10.62 5.47
C GLY A 125 4.54 -9.11 5.55
N THR A 126 3.56 -8.54 4.84
CA THR A 126 3.24 -7.11 4.88
C THR A 126 2.81 -6.68 6.29
N TRP A 127 1.96 -7.46 6.95
CA TRP A 127 1.56 -7.18 8.34
C TRP A 127 2.74 -7.27 9.32
N VAL A 128 3.59 -8.30 9.19
CA VAL A 128 4.80 -8.45 10.01
C VAL A 128 5.73 -7.25 9.84
N SER A 129 5.94 -6.78 8.61
CA SER A 129 6.74 -5.58 8.33
C SER A 129 6.13 -4.33 8.96
N TYR A 130 4.81 -4.16 8.88
CA TYR A 130 4.12 -3.02 9.49
C TYR A 130 4.32 -2.99 11.02
N VAL A 131 4.10 -4.11 11.70
CA VAL A 131 4.27 -4.17 13.17
C VAL A 131 5.73 -3.90 13.57
N LYS A 132 6.70 -4.40 12.80
CA LYS A 132 8.11 -4.04 13.00
C LYS A 132 8.36 -2.55 12.82
N MET A 133 7.69 -1.91 11.85
CA MET A 133 7.79 -0.46 11.63
C MET A 133 7.20 0.34 12.81
N MET A 134 6.16 -0.17 13.45
CA MET A 134 5.62 0.35 14.71
C MET A 134 6.57 0.16 15.91
N LYS A 135 7.71 -0.53 15.73
CA LYS A 135 8.65 -0.95 16.78
C LYS A 135 8.04 -1.93 17.80
N GLU A 136 7.08 -2.72 17.36
CA GLU A 136 6.44 -3.77 18.14
C GLU A 136 6.92 -5.17 17.71
N ASN A 137 6.60 -6.19 18.53
CA ASN A 137 6.93 -7.59 18.21
C ASN A 137 5.73 -8.30 17.53
N PRO A 138 5.77 -8.55 16.21
CA PRO A 138 4.67 -9.21 15.49
C PRO A 138 4.35 -10.60 16.01
N TYR A 139 5.36 -11.38 16.41
CA TYR A 139 5.15 -12.75 16.87
C TYR A 139 4.49 -12.79 18.25
N LYS A 140 4.79 -11.81 19.11
CA LYS A 140 4.10 -11.64 20.38
C LYS A 140 2.61 -11.31 20.14
N LEU A 141 2.30 -10.40 19.21
CA LEU A 141 0.91 -10.06 18.89
C LEU A 141 0.14 -11.25 18.29
N LEU A 142 0.76 -12.01 17.38
CA LEU A 142 0.17 -13.23 16.82
C LEU A 142 -0.13 -14.25 17.93
N LEU A 143 0.82 -14.46 18.85
CA LEU A 143 0.63 -15.37 19.98
C LEU A 143 -0.55 -14.95 20.86
N VAL A 144 -0.63 -13.66 21.21
CA VAL A 144 -1.75 -13.10 22.00
C VAL A 144 -3.09 -13.32 21.31
N LYS A 145 -3.17 -13.16 19.99
CA LYS A 145 -4.41 -13.44 19.25
C LYS A 145 -4.77 -14.93 19.25
N MET A 146 -3.82 -15.82 19.03
CA MET A 146 -4.07 -17.26 19.00
C MET A 146 -4.60 -17.82 20.34
N ILE A 147 -4.17 -17.25 21.47
CA ILE A 147 -4.65 -17.67 22.80
C ILE A 147 -6.02 -17.07 23.17
N ALA A 148 -6.42 -15.96 22.52
CA ALA A 148 -7.65 -15.24 22.81
C ALA A 148 -8.87 -15.80 22.07
N THR A 149 -8.69 -16.56 20.97
CA THR A 149 -9.77 -17.15 20.17
C THR A 149 -10.40 -18.42 20.79
N LYS A 150 -10.70 -18.41 22.10
CA LYS A 150 -11.44 -19.50 22.76
C LYS A 150 -12.94 -19.35 22.65
#